data_AF-A0A9P7K2R8-F1
#
_entry.id   AF-A0A9P7K2R8-F1
#
_cell.length_a   1.000
_cell.length_b   1.000
_cell.length_c   1.000
_cell.angle_alpha   90.00
_cell.angle_beta   90.00
_cell.angle_gamma   90.00
#
_symmetry.space_group_name_H-M   'P 1'
#
loop_
_entity.id
_entity.type
_entity.pdbx_description
1 polymer ?
#
loop_
_entity_poly.entity_id
_entity_poly.type
_entity_poly.pdbx_seq_one_letter_code
_entity_poly.pdbx_strand_id
1 'polypeptide(L)'
;PNRHRWQAVDIFCLSPNAVPPHYKDISNPNLPAELLPKYATIEYTLARPAQVPPIFLFVVDTCLDEEDLKALRDALVVSLSLILPYALLGLYHIRDHSA
;
A
#
# COMPACT_ATOMS: atom_id res chain seq x y z
N PRO A 1 16.02 34.35 -25.56
CA PRO A 1 14.57 34.34 -25.90
C PRO A 1 13.82 33.38 -24.97
N ASN A 2 13.31 33.98 -23.90
CA ASN A 2 12.87 33.34 -22.66
C ASN A 2 11.68 32.42 -22.89
N ARG A 3 11.91 31.11 -22.84
CA ARG A 3 10.82 30.14 -22.80
C ARG A 3 10.30 30.14 -21.36
N HIS A 4 9.08 30.63 -21.15
CA HIS A 4 8.34 30.62 -19.90
C HIS A 4 8.30 29.19 -19.33
N ARG A 5 9.33 28.80 -18.58
CA ARG A 5 9.37 27.53 -17.88
C ARG A 5 8.71 27.78 -16.54
N TRP A 6 7.58 27.12 -16.31
CA TRP A 6 6.92 27.14 -15.03
C TRP A 6 7.91 26.71 -13.93
N GLN A 7 7.94 27.48 -12.86
CA GLN A 7 8.67 27.21 -11.64
C GLN A 7 7.64 27.08 -10.53
N ALA A 8 7.63 25.94 -9.85
CA ALA A 8 6.81 25.76 -8.67
C ALA A 8 7.60 26.26 -7.46
N VAL A 9 6.96 27.03 -6.58
CA VAL A 9 7.54 27.39 -5.28
C VAL A 9 7.05 26.37 -4.27
N ASP A 10 7.98 25.68 -3.62
CA ASP A 10 7.65 24.74 -2.57
C ASP A 10 7.16 25.47 -1.31
N ILE A 11 6.07 25.01 -0.71
CA ILE A 11 5.46 25.69 0.44
C ILE A 11 6.25 25.50 1.74
N PHE A 12 7.09 24.47 1.84
CA PHE A 12 7.87 24.18 3.05
C PHE A 12 9.20 24.93 3.08
N CYS A 13 9.89 25.00 1.94
CA CYS A 13 11.23 25.59 1.84
C CYS A 13 11.28 26.91 1.07
N LEU A 14 10.16 27.34 0.45
CA LEU A 14 10.05 28.57 -0.37
C LEU A 14 11.08 28.67 -1.50
N SER A 15 11.66 27.53 -1.89
CA SER A 15 12.67 27.43 -2.95
C SER A 15 12.00 27.19 -4.30
N PRO A 16 12.49 27.79 -5.39
CA PRO A 16 11.98 27.52 -6.72
C PRO A 16 12.45 26.14 -7.21
N ASN A 17 11.49 25.30 -7.58
CA ASN A 17 11.70 23.99 -8.17
C ASN A 17 11.34 24.02 -9.66
N ALA A 18 12.23 23.48 -10.48
CA ALA A 18 12.00 23.38 -11.91
C ALA A 18 10.98 22.26 -12.18
N VAL A 19 9.91 22.58 -12.91
CA VAL A 19 8.83 21.62 -13.16
C VAL A 19 9.33 20.45 -14.05
N PRO A 20 8.91 19.20 -13.76
CA PRO A 20 9.26 18.02 -14.54
C PRO A 20 8.92 18.13 -16.04
N PRO A 21 9.65 17.43 -16.93
CA PRO A 21 9.40 17.48 -18.38
C PRO A 21 8.03 16.96 -18.84
N HIS A 22 7.31 16.21 -18.02
CA HIS A 22 5.96 15.72 -18.35
C HIS A 22 4.87 16.78 -18.13
N TYR A 23 5.17 17.88 -17.45
CA TYR A 23 4.26 19.03 -17.26
C TYR A 23 4.62 20.22 -18.17
N LYS A 24 5.18 19.97 -19.35
CA LYS A 24 5.59 21.03 -20.28
C LYS A 24 4.44 21.93 -20.73
N ASP A 25 3.23 21.40 -20.79
CA ASP A 25 2.03 22.07 -21.31
C ASP A 25 1.08 22.55 -20.20
N ILE A 26 1.60 22.78 -19.00
CA ILE A 26 0.82 23.32 -17.88
C ILE A 26 0.32 24.74 -18.21
N SER A 27 -0.97 24.98 -17.94
CA SER A 27 -1.63 26.28 -18.10
C SER A 27 -2.78 26.41 -17.10
N ASN A 28 -3.34 27.62 -16.89
CA ASN A 28 -4.45 27.82 -15.96
C ASN A 28 -5.66 26.88 -16.16
N PRO A 29 -6.13 26.61 -17.38
CA PRO A 29 -7.19 25.61 -17.59
C PRO A 29 -6.69 24.16 -17.57
N ASN A 30 -5.37 23.93 -17.64
CA ASN A 30 -4.74 22.61 -17.70
C ASN A 30 -3.72 22.48 -16.56
N LEU A 31 -4.19 22.62 -15.33
CA LEU A 31 -3.41 22.37 -14.14
C LEU A 31 -3.42 20.88 -13.80
N PRO A 32 -2.29 20.31 -13.38
CA PRO A 32 -2.25 18.93 -12.95
C PRO A 32 -3.00 18.77 -11.63
N ALA A 33 -3.49 17.56 -11.37
CA ALA A 33 -4.43 17.30 -10.28
C ALA A 33 -3.86 17.72 -8.90
N GLU A 34 -2.56 17.57 -8.70
CA GLU A 34 -1.87 17.96 -7.46
C GLU A 34 -1.84 19.45 -7.14
N LEU A 35 -2.16 20.30 -8.10
CA LEU A 35 -2.25 21.75 -7.88
C LEU A 35 -3.70 22.23 -7.71
N LEU A 36 -4.70 21.35 -7.86
CA LEU A 36 -6.09 21.72 -7.71
C LEU A 36 -6.50 21.65 -6.22
N PRO A 37 -7.12 22.70 -5.65
CA PRO A 37 -7.52 22.73 -4.24
C PRO A 37 -8.46 21.60 -3.81
N LYS A 38 -9.22 21.04 -4.76
CA LYS A 38 -10.12 19.89 -4.52
C LYS A 38 -9.36 18.60 -4.19
N TYR A 39 -8.10 18.50 -4.60
CA TYR A 39 -7.27 17.30 -4.44
C TYR A 39 -6.16 17.53 -3.40
N ALA A 40 -6.54 17.87 -2.16
CA ALA A 40 -5.59 18.03 -1.06
C ALA A 40 -4.95 16.69 -0.61
N THR A 41 -5.58 15.56 -0.94
CA THR A 41 -5.06 14.20 -0.71
C THR A 41 -5.04 13.48 -2.05
N ILE A 42 -3.88 12.94 -2.43
CA ILE A 42 -3.66 12.28 -3.73
C ILE A 42 -2.91 10.97 -3.51
N GLU A 43 -3.34 9.95 -4.24
CA GLU A 43 -2.66 8.67 -4.34
C GLU A 43 -1.97 8.57 -5.70
N TYR A 44 -0.67 8.23 -5.70
CA TYR A 44 0.11 8.05 -6.92
C TYR A 44 0.38 6.57 -7.15
N THR A 45 -0.04 6.04 -8.30
CA THR A 45 0.36 4.70 -8.74
C THR A 45 1.70 4.78 -9.47
N LEU A 46 2.74 4.21 -8.87
CA LEU A 46 4.06 4.15 -9.50
C LEU A 46 4.13 3.03 -10.54
N ALA A 47 4.96 3.22 -11.58
CA ALA A 47 5.15 2.23 -12.64
C ALA A 47 5.81 0.92 -12.16
N ARG A 48 6.41 0.90 -10.96
CA ARG A 48 7.02 -0.28 -10.37
C ARG A 48 6.12 -0.81 -9.24
N PRO A 49 5.28 -1.83 -9.51
CA PRO A 49 4.55 -2.51 -8.44
C PRO A 49 5.53 -3.26 -7.52
N ALA A 50 5.10 -3.51 -6.28
CA ALA A 50 5.79 -4.42 -5.38
C ALA A 50 5.92 -5.79 -6.07
N GLN A 51 7.15 -6.31 -6.14
CA GLN A 51 7.42 -7.56 -6.85
C GLN A 51 6.98 -8.79 -6.06
N VAL A 52 6.79 -8.65 -4.74
CA VAL A 52 6.42 -9.75 -3.84
C VAL A 52 4.92 -9.69 -3.62
N PRO A 53 4.18 -10.81 -3.82
CA PRO A 53 2.76 -10.87 -3.50
C PRO A 53 2.54 -10.70 -1.99
N PRO A 54 1.31 -10.35 -1.55
CA PRO A 54 0.98 -10.31 -0.13
C PRO A 54 1.31 -11.63 0.57
N ILE A 55 1.84 -11.55 1.78
CA ILE A 55 2.20 -12.71 2.61
C ILE A 55 1.32 -12.70 3.85
N PHE A 56 0.62 -13.81 4.10
CA PHE A 56 -0.15 -14.02 5.33
C PHE A 56 0.51 -15.15 6.13
N LEU A 57 0.94 -14.84 7.36
CA LEU A 57 1.50 -15.81 8.29
C LEU A 57 0.49 -16.07 9.39
N PHE A 58 -0.05 -17.28 9.44
CA PHE A 58 -0.90 -17.76 10.52
C PHE A 58 -0.03 -18.33 11.63
N VAL A 59 -0.02 -17.66 12.78
CA VAL A 59 0.64 -18.16 13.98
C VAL A 59 -0.46 -18.67 14.91
N VAL A 60 -0.50 -19.98 15.10
CA VAL A 60 -1.60 -20.69 15.76
C VAL A 60 -1.09 -21.30 17.05
N ASP A 61 -1.74 -20.99 18.16
CA ASP A 61 -1.54 -21.73 19.41
C ASP A 61 -2.30 -23.06 19.34
N THR A 62 -1.62 -24.15 19.65
CA THR A 62 -2.21 -25.50 19.69
C THR A 62 -2.38 -26.06 21.10
N CYS A 63 -2.06 -25.26 22.13
CA CYS A 63 -2.25 -25.59 23.54
C CYS A 63 -3.68 -25.26 24.01
N LEU A 64 -4.69 -25.58 23.19
CA LEU A 64 -6.11 -25.35 23.45
C LEU A 64 -6.84 -26.70 23.57
N ASP A 65 -7.98 -26.69 24.24
CA ASP A 65 -8.88 -27.85 24.26
C ASP A 65 -9.47 -28.11 22.87
N GLU A 66 -9.91 -29.35 22.61
CA GLU A 66 -10.37 -29.80 21.29
C GLU A 66 -11.53 -28.98 20.70
N GLU A 67 -12.42 -28.46 21.56
CA GLU A 67 -13.54 -27.62 21.12
C GLU A 67 -13.06 -26.28 20.55
N ASP A 68 -12.14 -25.62 21.26
CA ASP A 68 -11.56 -24.35 20.86
C ASP A 68 -10.66 -24.52 19.63
N LEU A 69 -9.87 -25.60 19.58
CA LEU A 69 -9.02 -25.90 18.43
C LEU A 69 -9.85 -26.15 17.17
N LYS A 70 -11.01 -26.82 17.31
CA LYS A 70 -11.94 -27.03 16.19
C LYS A 70 -12.57 -25.72 15.72
N ALA A 71 -13.02 -24.87 16.66
CA ALA A 71 -13.54 -23.54 16.32
C ALA A 71 -12.50 -22.69 15.59
N LEU A 72 -11.24 -22.72 16.05
CA LEU A 72 -10.12 -22.03 15.43
C LEU A 72 -9.82 -22.54 14.02
N ARG A 73 -9.80 -23.87 13.83
CA ARG A 73 -9.65 -24.50 12.52
C ARG A 73 -10.73 -24.01 11.56
N ASP A 74 -12.00 -24.01 11.97
CA ASP A 74 -13.10 -23.63 11.10
C ASP A 74 -13.03 -22.13 10.71
N ALA A 75 -12.63 -21.27 11.65
CA ALA A 75 -12.36 -19.85 11.37
C ALA A 75 -11.19 -19.64 10.39
N LEU A 76 -10.12 -20.45 10.51
CA LEU A 76 -9.00 -20.43 9.58
C LEU A 76 -9.41 -20.87 8.17
N VAL A 77 -10.22 -21.92 8.04
CA VAL A 77 -10.73 -22.41 6.74
C VAL A 77 -11.57 -21.34 6.03
N VAL A 78 -12.43 -20.62 6.78
CA VAL A 78 -13.19 -19.50 6.23
C VAL A 78 -12.24 -18.39 5.77
N SER A 79 -11.26 -18.02 6.60
CA SER A 79 -10.29 -16.96 6.29
C SER A 79 -9.46 -17.29 5.05
N LEU A 80 -9.01 -18.54 4.91
CA LEU A 80 -8.27 -19.02 3.73
C LEU A 80 -9.09 -18.92 2.43
N SER A 81 -10.41 -19.07 2.51
CA SER A 81 -11.31 -18.94 1.35
C SER A 81 -11.47 -17.49 0.88
N LEU A 82 -11.12 -16.51 1.71
CA LEU A 82 -11.20 -15.07 1.40
C LEU A 82 -9.88 -14.49 0.89
N ILE A 83 -8.77 -15.23 1.03
CA ILE A 83 -7.44 -14.75 0.65
C ILE A 83 -7.26 -14.85 -0.87
N LEU A 84 -6.51 -13.88 -1.42
CA LEU A 84 -6.15 -13.83 -2.82
C LEU A 84 -5.38 -15.10 -3.23
N PRO A 85 -5.69 -15.71 -4.40
CA PRO A 85 -5.11 -16.99 -4.81
C PRO A 85 -3.60 -16.94 -5.08
N TYR A 86 -3.03 -15.74 -5.26
CA TYR A 86 -1.61 -15.52 -5.50
C TYR A 86 -0.83 -15.09 -4.24
N ALA A 87 -1.49 -14.99 -3.09
CA ALA A 87 -0.82 -14.65 -1.84
C ALA A 87 0.03 -15.83 -1.35
N LEU A 88 1.15 -15.52 -0.69
CA LEU A 88 1.96 -16.54 -0.03
C LEU A 88 1.40 -16.80 1.37
N LEU A 89 1.26 -18.07 1.72
CA LEU A 89 0.70 -18.52 2.99
C LEU A 89 1.76 -19.25 3.81
N GLY A 90 1.92 -18.83 5.07
CA GLY A 90 2.70 -19.55 6.07
C GLY A 90 1.80 -19.97 7.23
N LEU A 91 2.06 -21.14 7.80
CA LEU A 91 1.45 -21.61 9.03
C LEU A 91 2.56 -22.00 10.01
N TYR A 92 2.53 -21.43 11.20
CA TYR A 92 3.41 -21.77 12.29
C TYR A 92 2.57 -22.11 13.51
N HIS A 93 2.75 -23.31 14.07
CA HIS A 93 2.05 -23.72 15.28
C HIS A 93 2.98 -23.61 16.49
N ILE A 94 2.47 -23.05 17.57
CA ILE A 94 3.15 -22.98 18.85
C ILE A 94 2.63 -24.12 19.72
N ARG A 95 3.56 -24.83 20.36
CA ARG A 95 3.29 -25.74 21.46
C ARG A 95 4.20 -25.34 22.62
N ASP A 96 3.67 -25.32 23.83
CA ASP A 96 4.50 -25.19 25.02
C ASP A 96 5.45 -26.39 25.12
N HIS A 97 6.75 -26.12 25.21
CA HIS A 97 7.79 -27.14 25.40
C HIS A 97 7.90 -27.61 26.87
N SER A 98 7.02 -27.13 27.75
CA SER A 98 7.07 -27.33 29.21
C SER A 98 6.13 -28.40 29.77
N ALA A 99 5.39 -29.14 28.94
CA ALA A 99 4.45 -30.19 29.36
C ALA A 99 5.01 -31.61 29.21
#